data_AF-A0AAD5UKB3-F1
#
_entry.id   AF-A0AAD5UKB3-F1
#
_cell.length_a   1.000
_cell.length_b   1.000
_cell.length_c   1.000
_cell.angle_alpha   90.00
_cell.angle_beta   90.00
_cell.angle_gamma   90.00
#
_symmetry.space_group_name_H-M   'P 1'
#
loop_
_entity.id
_entity.type
_entity.pdbx_description
1 polymer ?
#
loop_
_entity_poly.entity_id
_entity_poly.type
_entity_poly.pdbx_seq_one_letter_code
_entity_poly.pdbx_strand_id
1 'polypeptide(L)'
;MLQFLFIQSLLAAKVCYDQVCVIATPVKSQTCFTIHSAYEGWNAIGVGSDRMSGSDIVIGWQNSTFGTTLVNLAGKGHFRPQINAHQVAYLVPLFDPKPEWSAQSFSFCRPTLVEKDSLNPVTANSKYILAVSNTLPVNVDSSSSSFGYHDKRFIFDLDATIPTAYIVHGVRDSPPRGNPDPTASIPYDQILMMHGLSMVFAWLIAPFAGIFIARYLKAQLGHSWYIAHKLIMGLVGIITVVSVTLVAMYYSQPHFSNSTLVGNIHVKIGLTVLILVFVQILLGIVSNHLFDKDRQSVPWWDQTHWWLGRTLLVLSVFNVFLGINLYYSDSSVPGFVNLICGAVLGIALCAFLYGEFVLGATIHVGYKEIPDQE
;
A
#
# COMPACT_ATOMS: atom_id res chain seq x y z
N MET A 1 -40.56 30.22 -13.16
CA MET A 1 -39.47 29.54 -12.44
C MET A 1 -39.37 28.05 -12.79
N LEU A 2 -40.47 27.29 -12.84
CA LEU A 2 -40.45 25.87 -13.29
C LEU A 2 -39.95 25.67 -14.74
N GLN A 3 -40.27 26.57 -15.66
CA GLN A 3 -39.91 26.44 -17.09
C GLN A 3 -38.41 26.65 -17.37
N PHE A 4 -37.68 27.30 -16.46
CA PHE A 4 -36.22 27.50 -16.56
C PHE A 4 -35.43 26.28 -16.08
N LEU A 5 -35.97 25.52 -15.13
CA LEU A 5 -35.34 24.29 -14.60
C LEU A 5 -35.44 23.12 -15.60
N PHE A 6 -36.55 23.02 -16.35
CA PHE A 6 -36.75 21.96 -17.33
C PHE A 6 -35.88 22.09 -18.60
N ILE A 7 -35.41 23.30 -18.93
CA ILE A 7 -34.54 23.52 -20.11
C ILE A 7 -33.08 23.17 -19.78
N GLN A 8 -32.65 23.25 -18.51
CA GLN A 8 -31.27 22.94 -18.14
C GLN A 8 -30.93 21.44 -18.20
N SER A 9 -31.90 20.54 -17.99
CA SER A 9 -31.64 19.09 -18.04
C SER A 9 -31.31 18.58 -19.46
N LEU A 10 -31.58 19.37 -20.50
CA LEU A 10 -31.27 19.03 -21.90
C LEU A 10 -29.86 19.49 -22.35
N LEU A 11 -29.14 20.24 -21.51
CA LEU A 11 -27.89 20.93 -21.84
C LEU A 11 -26.72 20.47 -20.95
N ALA A 12 -26.65 19.18 -20.64
CA ALA A 12 -25.62 18.63 -19.78
C ALA A 12 -24.97 17.38 -20.39
N ALA A 13 -23.65 17.29 -20.26
CA ALA A 13 -22.89 16.13 -20.69
C ALA A 13 -23.05 15.02 -19.63
N LYS A 14 -23.47 13.83 -20.03
CA LYS A 14 -23.87 12.75 -19.11
C LYS A 14 -23.16 11.45 -19.43
N VAL A 15 -22.66 10.80 -18.39
CA VAL A 15 -22.08 9.46 -18.44
C VAL A 15 -22.71 8.62 -17.36
N CYS A 16 -23.23 7.46 -17.73
CA CYS A 16 -23.83 6.50 -16.81
C CYS A 16 -23.19 5.13 -17.00
N TYR A 17 -22.83 4.49 -15.90
CA TYR A 17 -22.26 3.15 -15.89
C TYR A 17 -22.52 2.46 -14.56
N ASP A 18 -22.93 1.19 -14.59
CA ASP A 18 -23.01 0.30 -13.42
C ASP A 18 -23.73 0.93 -12.21
N GLN A 19 -24.90 1.52 -12.50
CA GLN A 19 -25.77 2.22 -11.54
C GLN A 19 -25.17 3.46 -10.89
N VAL A 20 -24.27 4.14 -11.60
CA VAL A 20 -23.79 5.48 -11.25
C VAL A 20 -23.87 6.36 -12.49
N CYS A 21 -24.31 7.60 -12.33
CA CYS A 21 -24.33 8.62 -13.36
C CYS A 21 -23.61 9.87 -12.89
N VAL A 22 -22.76 10.42 -13.75
CA VAL A 22 -22.14 11.74 -13.61
C VAL A 22 -22.67 12.63 -14.71
N ILE A 23 -23.12 13.82 -14.32
CA ILE A 23 -23.68 14.82 -15.21
C ILE A 23 -22.91 16.12 -15.01
N ALA A 24 -22.28 16.62 -16.05
CA ALA A 24 -21.58 17.90 -16.03
C ALA A 24 -22.41 18.97 -16.73
N THR A 25 -22.67 20.06 -16.02
CA THR A 25 -23.41 21.23 -16.50
C THR A 25 -22.49 22.46 -16.45
N PRO A 26 -22.10 23.03 -17.60
CA PRO A 26 -21.33 24.27 -17.61
C PRO A 26 -22.20 25.46 -17.18
N VAL A 27 -21.72 26.26 -16.23
CA VAL A 27 -22.41 27.44 -15.67
C VAL A 27 -21.44 28.62 -15.62
N LYS A 28 -21.46 29.48 -16.64
CA LYS A 28 -20.57 30.65 -16.76
C LYS A 28 -19.08 30.25 -16.64
N SER A 29 -18.40 30.63 -15.55
CA SER A 29 -16.99 30.33 -15.25
C SER A 29 -16.81 29.11 -14.33
N GLN A 30 -17.88 28.34 -14.12
CA GLN A 30 -17.91 27.17 -13.26
C GLN A 30 -18.44 25.95 -14.01
N THR A 31 -18.04 24.78 -13.53
CA THR A 31 -18.58 23.50 -13.96
C THR A 31 -19.24 22.85 -12.77
N CYS A 32 -20.52 22.51 -12.92
CA CYS A 32 -21.30 21.85 -11.89
C CYS A 32 -21.44 20.37 -12.24
N PHE A 33 -21.17 19.50 -11.28
CA PHE A 33 -21.31 18.07 -11.42
C PHE A 33 -22.49 17.60 -10.57
N THR A 34 -23.31 16.72 -11.14
CA THR A 34 -24.34 15.97 -10.42
C THR A 34 -23.99 14.50 -10.46
N ILE A 35 -24.00 13.86 -9.30
CA ILE A 35 -23.76 12.43 -9.16
C ILE A 35 -25.04 11.77 -8.68
N HIS A 36 -25.49 10.75 -9.40
CA HIS A 36 -26.53 9.81 -8.97
C HIS A 36 -25.90 8.44 -8.82
N SER A 37 -26.14 7.76 -7.70
CA SER A 37 -25.50 6.49 -7.39
C SER A 37 -26.41 5.58 -6.60
N ALA A 38 -26.42 4.29 -6.95
CA ALA A 38 -27.03 3.24 -6.15
C ALA A 38 -26.19 2.87 -4.90
N TYR A 39 -24.97 3.39 -4.76
CA TYR A 39 -24.08 3.07 -3.64
C TYR A 39 -24.35 3.98 -2.43
N GLU A 40 -24.46 3.36 -1.26
CA GLU A 40 -24.91 4.01 -0.02
C GLU A 40 -23.78 4.55 0.87
N GLY A 41 -22.52 4.25 0.58
CA GLY A 41 -21.39 4.70 1.38
C GLY A 41 -20.95 6.11 0.99
N TRP A 42 -20.15 6.19 -0.07
CA TRP A 42 -19.62 7.45 -0.58
C TRP A 42 -19.41 7.41 -2.09
N ASN A 43 -19.39 8.58 -2.71
CA ASN A 43 -19.21 8.75 -4.15
C ASN A 43 -18.19 9.85 -4.42
N ALA A 44 -17.22 9.59 -5.28
CA ALA A 44 -16.14 10.52 -5.57
C ALA A 44 -15.85 10.64 -7.07
N ILE A 45 -15.60 11.86 -7.52
CA ILE A 45 -15.13 12.16 -8.87
C ILE A 45 -13.77 12.85 -8.79
N GLY A 46 -12.80 12.36 -9.55
CA GLY A 46 -11.50 12.99 -9.75
C GLY A 46 -11.42 13.68 -11.11
N VAL A 47 -10.89 14.90 -11.14
CA VAL A 47 -10.74 15.71 -12.36
C VAL A 47 -9.27 15.94 -12.69
N GLY A 48 -8.94 15.85 -13.98
CA GLY A 48 -7.65 16.28 -14.56
C GLY A 48 -6.65 15.16 -14.83
N SER A 49 -6.95 13.94 -14.41
CA SER A 49 -6.05 12.79 -14.52
C SER A 49 -6.83 11.50 -14.72
N ASP A 50 -6.22 10.51 -15.38
CA ASP A 50 -6.76 9.15 -15.57
C ASP A 50 -6.42 8.20 -14.40
N ARG A 51 -5.75 8.74 -13.38
CA ARG A 51 -5.31 8.02 -12.17
C ARG A 51 -5.52 8.91 -10.95
N MET A 52 -5.49 8.30 -9.76
CA MET A 52 -5.62 9.06 -8.51
C MET A 52 -4.51 10.09 -8.35
N SER A 53 -3.26 9.78 -8.74
CA SER A 53 -2.16 10.75 -8.68
C SER A 53 -2.41 11.94 -9.61
N GLY A 54 -2.32 13.14 -9.06
CA GLY A 54 -2.54 14.38 -9.81
C GLY A 54 -4.00 14.67 -10.14
N SER A 55 -4.96 13.94 -9.55
CA SER A 55 -6.40 14.25 -9.68
C SER A 55 -6.89 15.16 -8.56
N ASP A 56 -7.79 16.07 -8.90
CA ASP A 56 -8.58 16.80 -7.90
C ASP A 56 -9.84 16.01 -7.60
N ILE A 57 -9.92 15.48 -6.39
CA ILE A 57 -11.01 14.58 -6.01
C ILE A 57 -12.04 15.38 -5.22
N VAL A 58 -13.30 15.28 -5.63
CA VAL A 58 -14.43 15.71 -4.81
C VAL A 58 -15.19 14.47 -4.40
N ILE A 59 -15.29 14.24 -3.10
CA ILE A 59 -16.03 13.12 -2.51
C ILE A 59 -17.24 13.66 -1.77
N GLY A 60 -18.35 12.91 -1.83
CA GLY A 60 -19.56 13.20 -1.08
C GLY A 60 -20.23 11.94 -0.54
N TRP A 61 -20.88 12.09 0.60
CA TRP A 61 -21.73 11.06 1.22
C TRP A 61 -22.90 11.71 1.96
N GLN A 62 -23.92 10.94 2.27
CA GLN A 62 -25.06 11.42 3.06
C GLN A 62 -24.70 11.55 4.54
N ASN A 63 -25.08 12.66 5.15
CA ASN A 63 -24.89 12.94 6.59
C ASN A 63 -26.13 12.56 7.41
N SER A 64 -26.05 12.66 8.74
CA SER A 64 -27.15 12.28 9.65
C SER A 64 -28.43 13.11 9.48
N THR A 65 -28.33 14.28 8.85
CA THR A 65 -29.47 15.17 8.55
C THR A 65 -30.07 14.95 7.16
N PHE A 66 -29.70 13.86 6.48
CA PHE A 66 -30.04 13.55 5.09
C PHE A 66 -29.50 14.54 4.04
N GLY A 67 -28.64 15.47 4.44
CA GLY A 67 -27.86 16.32 3.55
C GLY A 67 -26.61 15.61 3.04
N THR A 68 -25.75 16.34 2.32
CA THR A 68 -24.47 15.82 1.81
C THR A 68 -23.31 16.43 2.60
N THR A 69 -22.38 15.61 3.05
CA THR A 69 -21.04 16.05 3.44
C THR A 69 -20.18 16.02 2.19
N LEU A 70 -19.59 17.16 1.80
CA LEU A 70 -18.74 17.30 0.60
C LEU A 70 -17.32 17.64 1.02
N VAL A 71 -16.32 17.02 0.39
CA VAL A 71 -14.91 17.24 0.72
C VAL A 71 -14.05 17.30 -0.55
N ASN A 72 -13.21 18.32 -0.66
CA ASN A 72 -12.16 18.37 -1.67
C ASN A 72 -10.90 17.67 -1.17
N LEU A 73 -10.35 16.78 -1.99
CA LEU A 73 -9.16 16.01 -1.72
C LEU A 73 -8.16 16.14 -2.88
N ALA A 74 -6.87 16.04 -2.57
CA ALA A 74 -5.80 15.96 -3.54
C ALA A 74 -5.36 14.49 -3.68
N GLY A 75 -5.48 13.96 -4.90
CA GLY A 75 -5.08 12.60 -5.21
C GLY A 75 -3.57 12.47 -5.36
N LYS A 76 -2.95 11.61 -4.54
CA LYS A 76 -1.48 11.40 -4.48
C LYS A 76 -1.05 9.98 -4.91
N GLY A 77 -1.88 9.28 -5.67
CA GLY A 77 -1.65 7.88 -6.08
C GLY A 77 -2.56 6.92 -5.32
N HIS A 78 -2.07 5.72 -5.03
CA HIS A 78 -2.84 4.62 -4.41
C HIS A 78 -3.02 4.77 -2.89
N PHE A 79 -2.80 5.97 -2.36
CA PHE A 79 -3.02 6.29 -0.95
C PHE A 79 -4.34 6.99 -0.78
N ARG A 80 -4.87 6.95 0.45
CA ARG A 80 -6.01 7.78 0.82
C ARG A 80 -5.73 9.24 0.43
N PRO A 81 -6.57 9.86 -0.42
CA PRO A 81 -6.40 11.25 -0.79
C PRO A 81 -6.44 12.15 0.45
N GLN A 82 -5.62 13.19 0.43
CA GLN A 82 -5.51 14.13 1.56
C GLN A 82 -6.41 15.32 1.34
N ILE A 83 -6.89 15.95 2.41
CA ILE A 83 -7.69 17.18 2.32
C ILE A 83 -6.92 18.21 1.50
N ASN A 84 -7.56 18.71 0.44
CA ASN A 84 -7.00 19.82 -0.32
C ASN A 84 -7.21 21.11 0.49
N ALA A 85 -6.14 21.87 0.73
CA ALA A 85 -6.21 23.16 1.41
C ALA A 85 -7.09 24.16 0.66
N HIS A 86 -7.24 23.98 -0.65
CA HIS A 86 -8.14 24.74 -1.51
C HIS A 86 -9.50 24.02 -1.62
N GLN A 87 -10.39 24.26 -0.64
CA GLN A 87 -11.78 23.82 -0.69
C GLN A 87 -12.58 24.75 -1.63
N VAL A 88 -12.68 24.39 -2.91
CA VAL A 88 -13.39 25.22 -3.91
C VAL A 88 -14.72 24.64 -4.36
N ALA A 89 -14.99 23.37 -4.06
CA ALA A 89 -16.27 22.76 -4.44
C ALA A 89 -17.29 23.08 -3.35
N TYR A 90 -18.49 23.45 -3.77
CA TYR A 90 -19.58 23.73 -2.84
C TYR A 90 -20.87 23.11 -3.35
N LEU A 91 -21.71 22.69 -2.40
CA LEU A 91 -22.99 22.06 -2.69
C LEU A 91 -23.96 23.07 -3.29
N VAL A 92 -24.78 22.58 -4.19
CA VAL A 92 -25.84 23.31 -4.88
C VAL A 92 -27.07 22.41 -4.99
N PRO A 93 -28.28 22.97 -5.18
CA PRO A 93 -29.45 22.17 -5.48
C PRO A 93 -29.21 21.26 -6.70
N LEU A 94 -29.92 20.13 -6.73
CA LEU A 94 -29.78 19.16 -7.82
C LEU A 94 -30.08 19.81 -9.17
N PHE A 95 -29.12 19.73 -10.10
CA PHE A 95 -29.30 20.16 -11.49
C PHE A 95 -30.08 19.12 -12.31
N ASP A 96 -29.91 17.83 -11.99
CA ASP A 96 -30.69 16.72 -12.55
C ASP A 96 -31.56 16.11 -11.45
N PRO A 97 -32.87 15.90 -11.68
CA PRO A 97 -33.76 15.29 -10.69
C PRO A 97 -33.25 13.93 -10.21
N LYS A 98 -33.28 13.68 -8.90
CA LYS A 98 -32.90 12.38 -8.33
C LYS A 98 -33.74 11.24 -8.96
N PRO A 99 -33.11 10.26 -9.63
CA PRO A 99 -33.84 9.13 -10.18
C PRO A 99 -34.17 8.11 -9.09
N GLU A 100 -35.23 7.32 -9.30
CA GLU A 100 -35.76 6.37 -8.29
C GLU A 100 -34.74 5.31 -7.86
N TRP A 101 -33.87 4.86 -8.77
CA TRP A 101 -32.84 3.86 -8.48
C TRP A 101 -31.68 4.40 -7.63
N SER A 102 -31.57 5.72 -7.49
CA SER A 102 -30.42 6.35 -6.84
C SER A 102 -30.60 6.34 -5.33
N ALA A 103 -29.70 5.65 -4.62
CA ALA A 103 -29.62 5.75 -3.18
C ALA A 103 -29.16 7.16 -2.77
N GLN A 104 -28.07 7.64 -3.36
CA GLN A 104 -27.49 8.96 -3.10
C GLN A 104 -27.49 9.85 -4.34
N SER A 105 -27.83 11.12 -4.16
CA SER A 105 -27.75 12.15 -5.22
C SER A 105 -27.27 13.47 -4.64
N PHE A 106 -26.28 14.09 -5.27
CA PHE A 106 -25.86 15.43 -4.92
C PHE A 106 -25.27 16.17 -6.11
N SER A 107 -25.35 17.50 -6.06
CA SER A 107 -24.71 18.39 -7.02
C SER A 107 -23.74 19.31 -6.31
N PHE A 108 -22.62 19.60 -6.97
CA PHE A 108 -21.66 20.59 -6.52
C PHE A 108 -21.12 21.38 -7.71
N CYS A 109 -20.68 22.61 -7.48
CA CYS A 109 -19.99 23.41 -8.49
C CYS A 109 -18.54 23.65 -8.08
N ARG A 110 -17.67 23.77 -9.08
CA ARG A 110 -16.27 24.20 -8.94
C ARG A 110 -15.88 25.16 -10.06
N PRO A 111 -14.86 26.02 -9.90
CA PRO A 111 -14.34 26.83 -10.99
C PRO A 111 -13.86 25.96 -12.17
N THR A 112 -14.19 26.37 -13.40
CA THR A 112 -13.74 25.69 -14.64
C THR A 112 -12.26 25.95 -14.89
N LEU A 113 -11.85 27.21 -14.74
CA LEU A 113 -10.46 27.65 -14.80
C LEU A 113 -10.00 27.99 -13.39
N VAL A 114 -8.76 27.66 -13.10
CA VAL A 114 -8.15 27.72 -11.77
C VAL A 114 -6.72 28.21 -11.90
N GLU A 115 -6.23 28.93 -10.89
CA GLU A 115 -4.83 29.37 -10.88
C GLU A 115 -3.89 28.16 -10.92
N LYS A 116 -2.76 28.32 -11.60
CA LYS A 116 -1.72 27.30 -11.71
C LYS A 116 -1.35 26.82 -10.29
N ASP A 117 -1.24 25.50 -10.12
CA ASP A 117 -0.91 24.80 -8.86
C ASP A 117 -2.02 24.73 -7.80
N SER A 118 -3.20 25.34 -8.00
CA SER A 118 -4.33 25.19 -7.06
C SER A 118 -5.13 23.91 -7.32
N LEU A 119 -5.48 23.68 -8.59
CA LEU A 119 -6.36 22.62 -9.08
C LEU A 119 -6.11 22.37 -10.57
N ASN A 120 -6.62 21.26 -11.08
CA ASN A 120 -6.74 20.95 -12.50
C ASN A 120 -7.94 21.68 -13.14
N PRO A 121 -7.72 22.38 -14.27
CA PRO A 121 -8.81 23.00 -15.01
C PRO A 121 -9.72 21.96 -15.67
N VAL A 122 -10.98 22.34 -15.85
CA VAL A 122 -11.94 21.61 -16.68
C VAL A 122 -11.80 22.11 -18.12
N THR A 123 -11.41 21.22 -19.02
CA THR A 123 -11.20 21.47 -20.45
C THR A 123 -11.93 20.41 -21.27
N ALA A 124 -12.06 20.62 -22.58
CA ALA A 124 -12.67 19.64 -23.48
C ALA A 124 -11.99 18.25 -23.45
N ASN A 125 -10.70 18.21 -23.09
CA ASN A 125 -9.90 16.98 -23.04
C ASN A 125 -9.60 16.50 -21.61
N SER A 126 -10.26 17.08 -20.60
CA SER A 126 -10.03 16.66 -19.21
C SER A 126 -10.39 15.19 -19.04
N LYS A 127 -9.53 14.47 -18.30
CA LYS A 127 -9.76 13.10 -17.89
C LYS A 127 -10.48 13.05 -16.55
N TYR A 128 -11.36 12.07 -16.39
CA TYR A 128 -12.12 11.88 -15.16
C TYR A 128 -11.98 10.45 -14.64
N ILE A 129 -11.92 10.36 -13.33
CA ILE A 129 -12.05 9.10 -12.60
C ILE A 129 -13.28 9.18 -11.71
N LEU A 130 -13.99 8.06 -11.57
CA LEU A 130 -15.13 7.91 -10.67
C LEU A 130 -14.82 6.75 -9.72
N ALA A 131 -15.20 6.90 -8.45
CA ALA A 131 -15.03 5.88 -7.42
C ALA A 131 -16.25 5.88 -6.49
N VAL A 132 -16.76 4.70 -6.17
CA VAL A 132 -17.96 4.53 -5.33
C VAL A 132 -17.79 3.39 -4.32
N SER A 133 -18.44 3.49 -3.17
CA SER A 133 -18.46 2.44 -2.13
C SER A 133 -19.80 2.37 -1.43
N ASN A 134 -20.20 1.17 -0.99
CA ASN A 134 -21.29 0.94 -0.05
C ASN A 134 -20.86 1.12 1.41
N THR A 135 -19.55 1.21 1.68
CA THR A 135 -19.03 1.36 3.04
C THR A 135 -19.10 2.82 3.47
N LEU A 136 -19.85 3.11 4.53
CA LEU A 136 -19.97 4.45 5.09
C LEU A 136 -18.63 4.94 5.70
N PRO A 137 -18.35 6.25 5.65
CA PRO A 137 -17.31 6.86 6.48
C PRO A 137 -17.57 6.62 7.98
N VAL A 138 -16.50 6.62 8.77
CA VAL A 138 -16.56 6.37 10.23
C VAL A 138 -17.46 7.39 10.95
N ASN A 139 -17.43 8.66 10.53
CA ASN A 139 -18.32 9.71 11.00
C ASN A 139 -18.91 10.45 9.79
N VAL A 140 -20.18 10.20 9.50
CA VAL A 140 -20.87 10.77 8.33
C VAL A 140 -21.05 12.29 8.39
N ASP A 141 -20.96 12.91 9.57
CA ASP A 141 -21.15 14.35 9.77
C ASP A 141 -19.84 15.15 9.70
N SER A 142 -18.69 14.48 9.57
CA SER A 142 -17.38 15.14 9.59
C SER A 142 -16.70 15.08 8.22
N SER A 143 -16.37 16.24 7.65
CA SER A 143 -15.57 16.36 6.41
C SER A 143 -14.14 15.82 6.54
N SER A 144 -13.65 15.62 7.77
CA SER A 144 -12.36 14.99 8.04
C SER A 144 -12.48 13.51 8.42
N SER A 145 -13.65 12.90 8.21
CA SER A 145 -13.87 11.49 8.55
C SER A 145 -12.97 10.57 7.73
N SER A 146 -12.50 9.50 8.38
CA SER A 146 -11.89 8.38 7.68
C SER A 146 -12.95 7.64 6.86
N PHE A 147 -12.59 7.22 5.66
CA PHE A 147 -13.40 6.39 4.77
C PHE A 147 -12.56 5.27 4.16
N GLY A 148 -13.23 4.17 3.77
CA GLY A 148 -12.64 2.97 3.21
C GLY A 148 -12.34 3.08 1.70
N TYR A 149 -11.96 1.96 1.09
CA TYR A 149 -11.71 1.88 -0.36
C TYR A 149 -13.02 1.89 -1.15
N HIS A 150 -12.93 2.30 -2.42
CA HIS A 150 -14.05 2.15 -3.34
C HIS A 150 -14.31 0.67 -3.63
N ASP A 151 -15.57 0.29 -3.74
CA ASP A 151 -15.98 -1.02 -4.24
C ASP A 151 -15.75 -1.08 -5.76
N LYS A 152 -16.00 0.03 -6.45
CA LYS A 152 -15.84 0.15 -7.91
C LYS A 152 -15.22 1.47 -8.33
N ARG A 153 -14.49 1.44 -9.46
CA ARG A 153 -13.86 2.62 -10.06
C ARG A 153 -13.89 2.56 -11.58
N PHE A 154 -13.97 3.73 -12.21
CA PHE A 154 -14.09 3.86 -13.65
C PHE A 154 -13.28 5.06 -14.15
N ILE A 155 -12.76 4.96 -15.36
CA ILE A 155 -12.13 6.08 -16.07
C ILE A 155 -13.05 6.41 -17.24
N PHE A 156 -13.35 7.69 -17.41
CA PHE A 156 -14.21 8.13 -18.49
C PHE A 156 -13.75 9.48 -19.04
N ASP A 157 -14.09 9.69 -20.31
CA ASP A 157 -13.90 10.94 -21.01
C ASP A 157 -15.24 11.68 -21.06
N LEU A 158 -15.22 12.98 -20.74
CA LEU A 158 -16.40 13.83 -20.74
C LEU A 158 -16.02 15.25 -21.11
N ASP A 159 -16.53 15.77 -22.22
CA ASP A 159 -16.41 17.20 -22.50
C ASP A 159 -17.42 17.97 -21.65
N ALA A 160 -16.97 18.36 -20.45
CA ALA A 160 -17.76 19.13 -19.49
C ALA A 160 -17.81 20.63 -19.82
N THR A 161 -17.22 21.07 -20.94
CA THR A 161 -17.20 22.48 -21.36
C THR A 161 -18.35 22.84 -22.29
N ILE A 162 -19.00 21.84 -22.91
CA ILE A 162 -20.09 22.04 -23.86
C ILE A 162 -21.45 21.60 -23.27
N PRO A 163 -22.52 22.38 -23.50
CA PRO A 163 -23.87 22.03 -23.09
C PRO A 163 -24.52 21.06 -24.09
N THR A 164 -23.94 19.88 -24.28
CA THR A 164 -24.47 18.87 -25.21
C THR A 164 -25.00 17.65 -24.47
N ALA A 165 -26.18 17.17 -24.86
CA ALA A 165 -26.71 15.85 -24.54
C ALA A 165 -25.93 14.74 -25.29
N TYR A 166 -24.61 14.73 -25.14
CA TYR A 166 -23.73 13.74 -25.74
C TYR A 166 -23.42 12.66 -24.71
N ILE A 167 -23.92 11.44 -24.96
CA ILE A 167 -23.54 10.25 -24.21
C ILE A 167 -22.18 9.80 -24.76
N VAL A 168 -21.10 9.99 -23.99
CA VAL A 168 -19.78 9.47 -24.38
C VAL A 168 -19.77 7.96 -24.16
N HIS A 169 -19.68 7.18 -25.25
CA HIS A 169 -19.57 5.72 -25.26
C HIS A 169 -18.18 5.17 -24.85
N GLY A 170 -17.42 5.93 -24.04
CA GLY A 170 -16.02 5.65 -23.71
C GLY A 170 -15.79 5.28 -22.25
N VAL A 171 -16.78 4.74 -21.54
CA VAL A 171 -16.56 4.22 -20.18
C VAL A 171 -15.75 2.95 -20.30
N ARG A 172 -14.53 2.99 -19.80
CA ARG A 172 -13.73 1.79 -19.61
C ARG A 172 -13.78 1.46 -18.13
N ASP A 173 -14.14 0.22 -17.81
CA ASP A 173 -13.71 -0.35 -16.55
C ASP A 173 -12.21 -0.10 -16.43
N SER A 174 -11.76 0.38 -15.26
CA SER A 174 -10.34 0.24 -14.97
C SER A 174 -10.03 -1.24 -15.18
N PRO A 175 -9.04 -1.60 -16.03
CA PRO A 175 -8.85 -2.98 -16.44
C PRO A 175 -8.87 -3.90 -15.20
N PRO A 176 -9.62 -5.02 -15.24
CA PRO A 176 -9.55 -6.02 -14.19
C PRO A 176 -8.09 -6.42 -13.96
N ARG A 177 -7.78 -7.07 -12.83
CA ARG A 177 -6.55 -7.87 -12.70
C ARG A 177 -6.50 -8.87 -13.86
N GLY A 178 -5.91 -8.47 -14.98
CA GLY A 178 -5.88 -9.18 -16.24
C GLY A 178 -4.54 -8.91 -16.88
N ASN A 179 -3.98 -9.96 -17.49
CA ASN A 179 -2.58 -10.15 -17.83
C ASN A 179 -1.79 -8.87 -18.16
N PRO A 180 -0.59 -8.70 -17.59
CA PRO A 180 0.22 -7.52 -17.80
C PRO A 180 0.51 -7.37 -19.30
N ASP A 181 0.05 -6.25 -19.86
CA ASP A 181 0.62 -5.69 -21.07
C ASP A 181 2.14 -5.56 -20.83
N PRO A 182 3.01 -6.12 -21.71
CA PRO A 182 4.46 -6.08 -21.54
C PRO A 182 5.05 -4.66 -21.54
N THR A 183 4.24 -3.62 -21.80
CA THR A 183 4.60 -2.20 -21.67
C THR A 183 3.90 -1.46 -20.52
N ALA A 184 2.96 -2.09 -19.81
CA ALA A 184 2.26 -1.46 -18.69
C ALA A 184 3.08 -1.53 -17.39
N SER A 185 3.16 -0.40 -16.69
CA SER A 185 3.75 -0.30 -15.36
C SER A 185 3.09 -1.29 -14.39
N ILE A 186 3.88 -2.08 -13.66
CA ILE A 186 3.39 -3.02 -12.65
C ILE A 186 2.50 -2.26 -11.64
N PRO A 187 1.23 -2.68 -11.44
CA PRO A 187 0.33 -2.05 -10.47
C PRO A 187 0.95 -2.00 -9.07
N TYR A 188 0.78 -0.87 -8.38
CA TYR A 188 1.37 -0.65 -7.05
C TYR A 188 0.96 -1.73 -6.03
N ASP A 189 -0.28 -2.20 -6.05
CA ASP A 189 -0.76 -3.27 -5.17
C ASP A 189 -0.01 -4.59 -5.39
N GLN A 190 0.42 -4.88 -6.63
CA GLN A 190 1.24 -6.05 -6.94
C GLN A 190 2.65 -5.89 -6.37
N ILE A 191 3.21 -4.67 -6.41
CA ILE A 191 4.51 -4.36 -5.82
C ILE A 191 4.46 -4.53 -4.29
N LEU A 192 3.39 -4.08 -3.64
CA LEU A 192 3.17 -4.29 -2.20
C LEU A 192 3.06 -5.77 -1.85
N MET A 193 2.33 -6.55 -2.65
CA MET A 193 2.21 -7.99 -2.46
C MET A 193 3.56 -8.70 -2.64
N MET A 194 4.33 -8.35 -3.68
CA MET A 194 5.69 -8.87 -3.89
C MET A 194 6.62 -8.49 -2.74
N HIS A 195 6.51 -7.27 -2.21
CA HIS A 195 7.25 -6.83 -1.04
C HIS A 195 6.91 -7.69 0.18
N GLY A 196 5.63 -7.85 0.50
CA GLY A 196 5.18 -8.65 1.64
C GLY A 196 5.65 -10.11 1.55
N LEU A 197 5.44 -10.77 0.41
CA LEU A 197 5.84 -12.17 0.20
C LEU A 197 7.36 -12.37 0.31
N SER A 198 8.14 -11.47 -0.31
CA SER A 198 9.60 -11.53 -0.23
C SER A 198 10.12 -11.27 1.19
N MET A 199 9.50 -10.37 1.96
CA MET A 199 9.85 -10.12 3.36
C MET A 199 9.49 -11.27 4.28
N VAL A 200 8.34 -11.94 4.06
CA VAL A 200 7.98 -13.16 4.79
C VAL A 200 9.03 -14.24 4.57
N PHE A 201 9.45 -14.49 3.33
CA PHE A 201 10.53 -15.46 3.07
C PHE A 201 11.86 -15.03 3.71
N ALA A 202 12.27 -13.79 3.49
CA ALA A 202 13.55 -13.27 3.94
C ALA A 202 13.67 -13.12 5.46
N TRP A 203 12.56 -13.01 6.21
CA TRP A 203 12.60 -12.74 7.65
C TRP A 203 11.83 -13.72 8.54
N LEU A 204 10.89 -14.50 8.01
CA LEU A 204 10.19 -15.55 8.77
C LEU A 204 10.69 -16.97 8.46
N ILE A 205 11.47 -17.17 7.40
CA ILE A 205 11.93 -18.52 6.99
C ILE A 205 13.45 -18.59 6.95
N ALA A 206 14.09 -17.88 6.03
CA ALA A 206 15.51 -18.05 5.74
C ALA A 206 16.44 -17.78 6.95
N PRO A 207 16.23 -16.74 7.79
CA PRO A 207 17.09 -16.48 8.92
C PRO A 207 17.04 -17.58 9.98
N PHE A 208 15.86 -18.17 10.22
CA PHE A 208 15.73 -19.27 11.17
C PHE A 208 16.58 -20.46 10.73
N ALA A 209 16.54 -20.83 9.45
CA ALA A 209 17.39 -21.90 8.92
C ALA A 209 18.89 -21.57 9.05
N GLY A 210 19.32 -20.39 8.61
CA GLY A 210 20.73 -20.03 8.65
C GLY A 210 21.29 -19.85 10.06
N ILE A 211 20.49 -19.35 11.02
CA ILE A 211 20.88 -19.26 12.44
C ILE A 211 20.91 -20.66 13.07
N PHE A 212 19.94 -21.51 12.76
CA PHE A 212 19.90 -22.88 13.26
C PHE A 212 21.16 -23.66 12.85
N ILE A 213 21.54 -23.58 11.56
CA ILE A 213 22.78 -24.18 11.03
C ILE A 213 24.00 -23.66 11.80
N ALA A 214 24.12 -22.34 11.95
CA ALA A 214 25.27 -21.71 12.61
C ALA A 214 25.31 -21.94 14.14
N ARG A 215 24.21 -22.38 14.75
CA ARG A 215 24.15 -22.62 16.20
C ARG A 215 24.30 -24.09 16.57
N TYR A 216 23.65 -24.99 15.84
CA TYR A 216 23.52 -26.40 16.24
C TYR A 216 24.23 -27.38 15.31
N LEU A 217 24.55 -26.99 14.06
CA LEU A 217 25.09 -27.90 13.05
C LEU A 217 26.56 -27.67 12.70
N LYS A 218 27.28 -26.87 13.50
CA LYS A 218 28.69 -26.53 13.26
C LYS A 218 29.61 -27.75 13.23
N ALA A 219 29.45 -28.66 14.20
CA ALA A 219 30.29 -29.84 14.32
C ALA A 219 30.02 -30.86 13.20
N GLN A 220 28.76 -31.01 12.82
CA GLN A 220 28.29 -31.98 11.84
C GLN A 220 28.63 -31.58 10.40
N LEU A 221 28.69 -30.27 10.12
CA LEU A 221 28.89 -29.74 8.77
C LEU A 221 30.32 -29.24 8.51
N GLY A 222 31.19 -29.17 9.52
CA GLY A 222 32.55 -28.63 9.36
C GLY A 222 32.53 -27.26 8.68
N HIS A 223 33.43 -26.96 7.76
CA HIS A 223 33.46 -25.64 7.09
C HIS A 223 32.17 -25.30 6.31
N SER A 224 31.35 -26.30 5.92
CA SER A 224 30.12 -26.08 5.17
C SER A 224 29.05 -25.31 5.95
N TRP A 225 29.05 -25.34 7.29
CA TRP A 225 28.11 -24.52 8.09
C TRP A 225 28.30 -23.03 7.78
N TYR A 226 29.55 -22.59 7.62
CA TYR A 226 29.89 -21.19 7.40
C TYR A 226 29.48 -20.76 6.00
N ILE A 227 29.74 -21.59 4.99
CA ILE A 227 29.31 -21.34 3.61
C ILE A 227 27.78 -21.25 3.55
N ALA A 228 27.07 -22.22 4.14
CA ALA A 228 25.61 -22.23 4.17
C ALA A 228 25.04 -21.00 4.88
N HIS A 229 25.55 -20.66 6.08
CA HIS A 229 25.11 -19.47 6.81
C HIS A 229 25.33 -18.19 6.00
N LYS A 230 26.53 -18.02 5.43
CA LYS A 230 26.89 -16.85 4.62
C LYS A 230 25.99 -16.70 3.38
N LEU A 231 25.73 -17.80 2.65
CA LEU A 231 24.89 -17.76 1.46
C LEU A 231 23.43 -17.47 1.79
N ILE A 232 22.88 -18.11 2.83
CA ILE A 232 21.50 -17.90 3.27
C ILE A 232 21.32 -16.45 3.75
N MET A 233 22.21 -15.95 4.62
CA MET A 233 22.13 -14.58 5.13
C MET A 233 22.41 -13.53 4.05
N GLY A 234 23.30 -13.82 3.12
CA GLY A 234 23.54 -12.98 1.94
C GLY A 234 22.29 -12.85 1.08
N LEU A 235 21.58 -13.97 0.84
CA LEU A 235 20.30 -13.96 0.11
C LEU A 235 19.23 -13.14 0.84
N VAL A 236 19.13 -13.27 2.16
CA VAL A 236 18.24 -12.44 2.99
C VAL A 236 18.53 -10.95 2.80
N GLY A 237 19.81 -10.57 2.84
CA GLY A 237 20.24 -9.18 2.60
C GLY A 237 19.86 -8.68 1.21
N ILE A 238 20.13 -9.45 0.16
CA ILE A 238 19.80 -9.10 -1.23
C ILE A 238 18.30 -8.94 -1.41
N ILE A 239 17.49 -9.91 -0.96
CA ILE A 239 16.03 -9.84 -1.05
C ILE A 239 15.52 -8.60 -0.30
N THR A 240 16.10 -8.30 0.87
CA THR A 240 15.70 -7.13 1.66
C THR A 240 15.93 -5.83 0.90
N VAL A 241 17.12 -5.65 0.32
CA VAL A 241 17.48 -4.45 -0.46
C VAL A 241 16.57 -4.30 -1.69
N VAL A 242 16.43 -5.37 -2.50
CA VAL A 242 15.62 -5.34 -3.72
C VAL A 242 14.17 -4.99 -3.41
N SER A 243 13.59 -5.68 -2.43
CA SER A 243 12.18 -5.54 -2.08
C SER A 243 11.85 -4.16 -1.49
N VAL A 244 12.72 -3.60 -0.63
CA VAL A 244 12.54 -2.22 -0.14
C VAL A 244 12.72 -1.20 -1.27
N THR A 245 13.69 -1.41 -2.16
CA THR A 245 13.95 -0.52 -3.29
C THR A 245 12.76 -0.48 -4.26
N LEU A 246 12.15 -1.64 -4.55
CA LEU A 246 10.94 -1.73 -5.39
C LEU A 246 9.80 -0.89 -4.82
N VAL A 247 9.54 -0.98 -3.52
CA VAL A 247 8.50 -0.15 -2.88
C VAL A 247 8.90 1.33 -2.92
N ALA A 248 10.14 1.67 -2.62
CA ALA A 248 10.61 3.05 -2.59
C ALA A 248 10.54 3.76 -3.95
N MET A 249 10.88 3.07 -5.04
CA MET A 249 10.86 3.60 -6.41
C MET A 249 9.44 3.85 -6.93
N TYR A 250 8.46 3.04 -6.52
CA TYR A 250 7.08 3.12 -7.01
C TYR A 250 6.15 3.87 -6.06
N TYR A 251 6.60 4.20 -4.85
CA TYR A 251 5.90 5.12 -3.95
C TYR A 251 5.97 6.54 -4.49
N SER A 252 4.86 7.28 -4.60
CA SER A 252 4.89 8.72 -4.93
C SER A 252 4.75 9.54 -3.65
N GLN A 253 5.82 10.25 -3.26
CA GLN A 253 5.98 11.34 -2.27
C GLN A 253 4.95 11.57 -1.12
N PRO A 254 5.42 11.86 0.12
CA PRO A 254 6.80 11.75 0.59
C PRO A 254 7.15 10.27 0.84
N HIS A 255 8.22 9.81 0.21
CA HIS A 255 8.73 8.45 0.41
C HIS A 255 9.01 8.25 1.90
N PHE A 256 8.59 7.11 2.44
CA PHE A 256 8.77 6.73 3.84
C PHE A 256 7.90 7.51 4.85
N SER A 257 6.84 8.18 4.40
CA SER A 257 5.83 8.75 5.29
C SER A 257 4.48 8.04 5.09
N ASN A 258 3.91 7.54 6.18
CA ASN A 258 2.55 6.99 6.19
C ASN A 258 1.69 7.87 7.10
N SER A 259 0.40 8.05 6.79
CA SER A 259 -0.50 8.86 7.62
C SER A 259 -0.95 8.13 8.89
N THR A 260 -0.77 6.81 8.95
CA THR A 260 -1.12 5.98 10.11
C THR A 260 0.07 5.78 11.05
N LEU A 261 -0.22 5.64 12.35
CA LEU A 261 0.80 5.30 13.35
C LEU A 261 1.50 3.97 13.02
N VAL A 262 0.72 2.94 12.65
CA VAL A 262 1.22 1.60 12.31
C VAL A 262 2.14 1.66 11.10
N GLY A 263 1.74 2.35 10.03
CA GLY A 263 2.57 2.50 8.85
C GLY A 263 3.87 3.27 9.12
N ASN A 264 3.84 4.32 9.94
CA ASN A 264 5.05 5.05 10.32
C ASN A 264 6.02 4.18 11.14
N ILE A 265 5.50 3.36 12.05
CA ILE A 265 6.32 2.42 12.83
C ILE A 265 6.93 1.37 11.90
N HIS A 266 6.13 0.78 10.99
CA HIS A 266 6.60 -0.22 10.04
C HIS A 266 7.75 0.31 9.17
N VAL A 267 7.60 1.51 8.63
CA VAL A 267 8.63 2.13 7.80
C VAL A 267 9.91 2.40 8.60
N LYS A 268 9.80 2.97 9.80
CA LYS A 268 10.96 3.28 10.66
C LYS A 268 11.73 2.01 11.07
N ILE A 269 11.02 0.98 11.50
CA ILE A 269 11.65 -0.30 11.86
C ILE A 269 12.27 -0.95 10.61
N GLY A 270 11.55 -0.97 9.48
CA GLY A 270 12.05 -1.54 8.23
C GLY A 270 13.34 -0.88 7.73
N LEU A 271 13.41 0.46 7.77
CA LEU A 271 14.64 1.19 7.42
C LEU A 271 15.78 0.93 8.41
N THR A 272 15.46 0.84 9.70
CA THR A 272 16.44 0.48 10.74
C THR A 272 17.03 -0.91 10.48
N VAL A 273 16.17 -1.90 10.20
CA VAL A 273 16.57 -3.25 9.82
C VAL A 273 17.46 -3.24 8.57
N LEU A 274 17.06 -2.51 7.52
CA LEU A 274 17.84 -2.38 6.28
C LEU A 274 19.26 -1.88 6.55
N ILE A 275 19.41 -0.82 7.36
CA ILE A 275 20.73 -0.27 7.71
C ILE A 275 21.54 -1.28 8.52
N LEU A 276 20.93 -1.87 9.56
CA LEU A 276 21.61 -2.80 10.46
C LEU A 276 21.99 -4.12 9.77
N VAL A 277 21.32 -4.53 8.70
CA VAL A 277 21.74 -5.68 7.87
C VAL A 277 23.13 -5.46 7.28
N PHE A 278 23.44 -4.25 6.80
CA PHE A 278 24.78 -3.97 6.29
C PHE A 278 25.83 -4.06 7.40
N VAL A 279 25.52 -3.54 8.60
CA VAL A 279 26.38 -3.68 9.78
C VAL A 279 26.58 -5.16 10.13
N GLN A 280 25.52 -5.96 10.09
CA GLN A 280 25.58 -7.39 10.38
C GLN A 280 26.46 -8.16 9.39
N ILE A 281 26.39 -7.82 8.09
CA ILE A 281 27.25 -8.39 7.05
C ILE A 281 28.72 -8.02 7.29
N LEU A 282 29.00 -6.74 7.58
CA LEU A 282 30.36 -6.29 7.89
C LEU A 282 30.93 -7.00 9.11
N LEU A 283 30.14 -7.15 10.18
CA LEU A 283 30.53 -7.91 11.37
C LEU A 283 30.79 -9.39 11.04
N GLY A 284 30.02 -10.00 10.13
CA GLY A 284 30.26 -11.36 9.66
C GLY A 284 31.58 -11.50 8.90
N ILE A 285 31.93 -10.51 8.06
CA ILE A 285 33.22 -10.46 7.35
C ILE A 285 34.37 -10.29 8.35
N VAL A 286 34.24 -9.37 9.30
CA VAL A 286 35.24 -9.14 10.37
C VAL A 286 35.43 -10.40 11.21
N SER A 287 34.33 -11.06 11.61
CA SER A 287 34.36 -12.32 12.38
C SER A 287 35.16 -13.40 11.66
N ASN A 288 34.98 -13.55 10.34
CA ASN A 288 35.74 -14.50 9.55
C ASN A 288 37.19 -14.06 9.30
N HIS A 289 37.44 -12.78 9.07
CA HIS A 289 38.80 -12.28 8.79
C HIS A 289 39.71 -12.36 10.03
N LEU A 290 39.14 -12.13 11.21
CA LEU A 290 39.82 -12.24 12.50
C LEU A 290 39.65 -13.63 13.13
N PHE A 291 39.28 -14.63 12.34
CA PHE A 291 39.12 -15.99 12.84
C PHE A 291 40.47 -16.58 13.22
N ASP A 292 40.56 -17.06 14.46
CA ASP A 292 41.70 -17.80 14.99
C ASP A 292 41.19 -19.13 15.56
N LYS A 293 41.76 -20.24 15.08
CA LYS A 293 41.40 -21.59 15.50
C LYS A 293 41.89 -21.91 16.92
N ASP A 294 42.94 -21.22 17.39
CA ASP A 294 43.61 -21.49 18.66
C ASP A 294 43.14 -20.53 19.78
N ARG A 295 42.13 -19.70 19.48
CA ARG A 295 41.57 -18.72 20.42
C ARG A 295 40.92 -19.39 21.64
N GLN A 296 41.22 -18.86 22.82
CA GLN A 296 40.76 -19.40 24.11
C GLN A 296 39.36 -18.90 24.53
N SER A 297 38.86 -17.83 23.91
CA SER A 297 37.56 -17.26 24.22
C SER A 297 36.92 -16.60 23.01
N VAL A 298 35.60 -16.39 23.07
CA VAL A 298 34.84 -15.72 22.01
C VAL A 298 35.08 -14.22 22.09
N PRO A 299 35.64 -13.59 21.05
CA PRO A 299 35.93 -12.17 21.05
C PRO A 299 34.64 -11.32 21.00
N TRP A 300 34.75 -10.06 21.43
CA TRP A 300 33.59 -9.16 21.56
C TRP A 300 32.90 -8.85 20.22
N TRP A 301 33.61 -8.87 19.08
CA TRP A 301 33.01 -8.65 17.76
C TRP A 301 32.11 -9.82 17.32
N ASP A 302 32.48 -11.06 17.64
CA ASP A 302 31.65 -12.24 17.39
C ASP A 302 30.39 -12.18 18.27
N GLN A 303 30.53 -11.81 19.55
CA GLN A 303 29.39 -11.62 20.44
C GLN A 303 28.45 -10.53 19.93
N THR A 304 29.02 -9.42 19.46
CA THR A 304 28.25 -8.32 18.84
C THR A 304 27.49 -8.80 17.61
N HIS A 305 28.13 -9.58 16.73
CA HIS A 305 27.48 -10.17 15.56
C HIS A 305 26.30 -11.06 15.96
N TRP A 306 26.43 -11.88 17.01
CA TRP A 306 25.34 -12.76 17.45
C TRP A 306 24.16 -12.00 18.04
N TRP A 307 24.42 -11.04 18.94
CA TRP A 307 23.36 -10.28 19.60
C TRP A 307 22.67 -9.30 18.65
N LEU A 308 23.43 -8.66 17.75
CA LEU A 308 22.84 -7.82 16.70
C LEU A 308 21.96 -8.67 15.77
N GLY A 309 22.43 -9.83 15.32
CA GLY A 309 21.66 -10.74 14.47
C GLY A 309 20.35 -11.22 15.12
N ARG A 310 20.37 -11.55 16.41
CA ARG A 310 19.17 -11.92 17.17
C ARG A 310 18.19 -10.74 17.31
N THR A 311 18.71 -9.56 17.57
CA THR A 311 17.90 -8.33 17.69
C THR A 311 17.24 -8.00 16.35
N LEU A 312 17.99 -8.09 15.26
CA LEU A 312 17.49 -7.96 13.89
C LEU A 312 16.37 -8.95 13.60
N LEU A 313 16.54 -10.22 13.96
CA LEU A 313 15.50 -11.24 13.76
C LEU A 313 14.18 -10.84 14.45
N VAL A 314 14.24 -10.47 15.72
CA VAL A 314 13.04 -10.08 16.50
C VAL A 314 12.39 -8.83 15.90
N LEU A 315 13.16 -7.79 15.59
CA LEU A 315 12.66 -6.56 14.99
C LEU A 315 12.01 -6.83 13.63
N SER A 316 12.63 -7.64 12.79
CA SER A 316 12.11 -7.98 11.46
C SER A 316 10.84 -8.80 11.53
N VAL A 317 10.75 -9.80 12.42
CA VAL A 317 9.52 -10.58 12.64
C VAL A 317 8.37 -9.64 13.04
N PHE A 318 8.61 -8.77 14.02
CA PHE A 318 7.63 -7.77 14.42
C PHE A 318 7.24 -6.84 13.25
N ASN A 319 8.22 -6.39 12.48
CA ASN A 319 8.00 -5.50 11.34
C ASN A 319 7.18 -6.15 10.21
N VAL A 320 7.36 -7.46 9.97
CA VAL A 320 6.56 -8.23 9.01
C VAL A 320 5.10 -8.23 9.41
N PHE A 321 4.78 -8.47 10.70
CA PHE A 321 3.39 -8.40 11.16
C PHE A 321 2.80 -6.99 11.09
N LEU A 322 3.59 -5.94 11.35
CA LEU A 322 3.12 -4.57 11.12
C LEU A 322 2.79 -4.33 9.63
N GLY A 323 3.65 -4.82 8.72
CA GLY A 323 3.42 -4.72 7.28
C GLY A 323 2.19 -5.50 6.82
N ILE A 324 1.97 -6.69 7.36
CA ILE A 324 0.77 -7.49 7.10
C ILE A 324 -0.49 -6.76 7.60
N ASN A 325 -0.46 -6.16 8.80
CA ASN A 325 -1.58 -5.39 9.34
C ASN A 325 -1.89 -4.14 8.49
N LEU A 326 -0.85 -3.45 8.02
CA LEU A 326 -1.01 -2.34 7.08
C LEU A 326 -1.62 -2.81 5.76
N TYR A 327 -1.20 -3.97 5.26
CA TYR A 327 -1.78 -4.55 4.05
C TYR A 327 -3.24 -5.00 4.26
N TYR A 328 -3.62 -5.49 5.45
CA TYR A 328 -5.00 -5.80 5.81
C TYR A 328 -5.90 -4.55 5.92
N SER A 329 -5.37 -3.43 6.45
CA SER A 329 -6.13 -2.17 6.46
C SER A 329 -6.37 -1.64 5.05
N ASP A 330 -5.49 -2.01 4.13
CA ASP A 330 -5.42 -1.47 2.78
C ASP A 330 -5.98 -2.45 1.71
N SER A 331 -6.29 -3.69 2.07
CA SER A 331 -6.72 -4.75 1.13
C SER A 331 -7.52 -5.86 1.83
N SER A 332 -8.45 -6.48 1.11
CA SER A 332 -9.21 -7.64 1.55
C SER A 332 -8.37 -8.93 1.48
N VAL A 333 -7.33 -9.00 2.29
CA VAL A 333 -6.49 -10.20 2.39
C VAL A 333 -7.18 -11.20 3.33
N PRO A 334 -7.14 -12.50 3.04
CA PRO A 334 -7.69 -13.50 3.94
C PRO A 334 -6.94 -13.55 5.29
N GLY A 335 -7.69 -13.66 6.40
CA GLY A 335 -7.12 -13.73 7.75
C GLY A 335 -6.20 -14.94 8.00
N PHE A 336 -6.17 -15.93 7.10
CA PHE A 336 -5.31 -17.10 7.23
C PHE A 336 -3.81 -16.79 7.09
N VAL A 337 -3.41 -15.64 6.51
CA VAL A 337 -1.98 -15.32 6.33
C VAL A 337 -1.27 -15.17 7.67
N ASN A 338 -1.90 -14.54 8.66
CA ASN A 338 -1.38 -14.47 10.04
C ASN A 338 -1.26 -15.86 10.67
N LEU A 339 -2.23 -16.75 10.42
CA LEU A 339 -2.18 -18.13 10.92
C LEU A 339 -1.00 -18.90 10.32
N ILE A 340 -0.75 -18.77 9.02
CA ILE A 340 0.39 -19.40 8.34
C ILE A 340 1.71 -18.85 8.91
N CYS A 341 1.84 -17.53 9.02
CA CYS A 341 3.05 -16.90 9.58
C CYS A 341 3.30 -17.36 11.04
N GLY A 342 2.24 -17.44 11.85
CA GLY A 342 2.30 -17.97 13.21
C GLY A 342 2.70 -19.44 13.25
N ALA A 343 2.18 -20.28 12.34
CA ALA A 343 2.56 -21.68 12.24
C ALA A 343 4.03 -21.86 11.85
N VAL A 344 4.55 -21.06 10.90
CA VAL A 344 5.97 -21.06 10.53
C VAL A 344 6.86 -20.71 11.72
N LEU A 345 6.49 -19.68 12.49
CA LEU A 345 7.22 -19.31 13.71
C LEU A 345 7.14 -20.40 14.79
N GLY A 346 5.99 -21.06 14.93
CA GLY A 346 5.82 -22.20 15.84
C GLY A 346 6.73 -23.37 15.47
N ILE A 347 6.79 -23.72 14.18
CA ILE A 347 7.71 -24.75 13.66
C ILE A 347 9.17 -24.36 13.92
N ALA A 348 9.53 -23.09 13.65
CA ALA A 348 10.86 -22.60 13.93
C ALA A 348 11.20 -22.70 15.43
N LEU A 349 10.29 -22.29 16.32
CA LEU A 349 10.48 -22.41 17.76
C LEU A 349 10.69 -23.87 18.18
N CYS A 350 9.85 -24.79 17.70
CA CYS A 350 10.01 -26.23 17.97
C CYS A 350 11.36 -26.76 17.48
N ALA A 351 11.81 -26.34 16.29
CA ALA A 351 13.13 -26.71 15.77
C ALA A 351 14.25 -26.21 16.70
N PHE A 352 14.22 -24.95 17.14
CA PHE A 352 15.21 -24.40 18.06
C PHE A 352 15.19 -25.07 19.44
N LEU A 353 14.02 -25.40 19.98
CA LEU A 353 13.90 -26.19 21.21
C LEU A 353 14.52 -27.57 21.04
N TYR A 354 14.24 -28.25 19.92
CA TYR A 354 14.88 -29.52 19.59
C TYR A 354 16.40 -29.38 19.49
N GLY A 355 16.89 -28.34 18.79
CA GLY A 355 18.33 -28.07 18.68
C GLY A 355 18.99 -27.85 20.04
N GLU A 356 18.34 -27.10 20.94
CA GLU A 356 18.87 -26.84 22.27
C GLU A 356 18.89 -28.09 23.15
N PHE A 357 17.81 -28.88 23.17
CA PHE A 357 17.69 -30.05 24.05
C PHE A 357 18.38 -31.31 23.53
N VAL A 358 18.51 -31.46 22.20
CA VAL A 358 18.99 -32.71 21.58
C VAL A 358 20.38 -32.54 20.98
N LEU A 359 20.65 -31.44 20.27
CA LEU A 359 21.92 -31.23 19.58
C LEU A 359 22.95 -30.51 20.45
N GLY A 360 22.50 -29.65 21.37
CA GLY A 360 23.34 -28.80 22.20
C GLY A 360 23.99 -27.66 21.41
N ALA A 361 24.12 -26.48 22.04
CA ALA A 361 24.80 -25.36 21.40
C ALA A 361 26.32 -25.56 21.42
N THR A 362 26.97 -25.62 20.26
CA THR A 362 28.44 -25.71 20.17
C THR A 362 29.05 -24.30 20.18
N ILE A 363 29.47 -23.85 21.35
CA ILE A 363 30.23 -22.61 21.52
C ILE A 363 31.71 -22.94 21.31
N HIS A 364 32.12 -23.10 20.04
CA HIS A 364 33.50 -23.34 19.61
C HIS A 364 34.25 -24.37 20.46
N VAL A 365 33.95 -25.65 20.24
CA VAL A 365 34.78 -26.73 20.76
C VAL A 365 36.01 -26.81 19.87
N GLY A 366 37.20 -26.78 20.48
CA GLY A 366 38.46 -27.05 19.79
C GLY A 366 38.32 -28.29 18.91
N TYR A 367 38.91 -28.25 17.73
CA TYR A 367 38.97 -29.36 16.79
C TYR A 367 39.63 -30.54 17.53
N LYS A 368 38.84 -31.40 18.17
CA LYS A 368 39.34 -32.72 18.53
C LYS A 368 39.58 -33.40 17.20
N GLU A 369 40.86 -33.60 16.90
CA GLU A 369 41.30 -34.39 15.77
C GLU A 369 40.40 -35.62 15.65
N ILE A 370 39.66 -35.69 14.55
CA ILE A 370 39.06 -36.95 14.13
C ILE A 370 40.28 -37.81 13.82
N PRO A 371 40.50 -38.95 14.51
CA PRO A 371 41.60 -39.82 14.17
C PRO A 371 41.46 -40.20 12.70
N ASP A 372 42.52 -40.04 11.94
CA ASP A 372 42.60 -40.51 10.56
C ASP A 372 42.10 -41.96 10.52
N GLN A 373 41.01 -42.20 9.79
CA GLN A 373 40.59 -43.55 9.48
C GLN A 373 41.44 -44.01 8.29
N GLU A 374 42.32 -44.99 8.56
CA GLU A 374 43.04 -45.81 7.58
C GLU A 374 42.13 -46.39 6.49
#